data_AF-A0A662LNI3-F1
#
_entry.id   AF-A0A662LNI3-F1
#
_cell.length_a   1.000
_cell.length_b   1.000
_cell.length_c   1.000
_cell.angle_alpha   90.00
_cell.angle_beta   90.00
_cell.angle_gamma   90.00
#
_symmetry.space_group_name_H-M   'P 1'
#
loop_
_entity.id
_entity.type
_entity.pdbx_description
1 polymer ?
#
loop_
_entity_poly.entity_id
_entity_poly.type
_entity_poly.pdbx_seq_one_letter_code
_entity_poly.pdbx_strand_id
1 'polypeptide(L)'
;EDLQEADLLEMVDGIYKTSTFYVGVEIEKMDEKLKKAMEEAALIVYKGMANYEAVSEPEGYRYRPRMFIMKAKCEPVASSLGVKKGENVALLQL
;
A
#
# COMPACT_ATOMS: atom_id res chain seq x y z
N GLU A 1 -14.55 -0.59 -11.25
CA GLU A 1 -15.59 -1.61 -11.20
C GLU A 1 -15.68 -2.15 -9.79
N ASP A 2 -14.65 -2.82 -9.29
CA ASP A 2 -14.59 -3.37 -7.92
C ASP A 2 -14.96 -2.38 -6.80
N LEU A 3 -14.48 -1.13 -6.87
CA LEU A 3 -14.82 -0.10 -5.87
C LEU A 3 -16.30 0.30 -5.87
N GLN A 4 -16.95 0.19 -7.03
CA GLN A 4 -18.38 0.45 -7.19
C GLN A 4 -19.19 -0.69 -6.61
N GLU A 5 -18.79 -1.94 -6.89
CA GLU A 5 -19.45 -3.13 -6.32
C GLU A 5 -19.31 -3.20 -4.80
N ALA A 6 -18.24 -2.63 -4.25
CA ALA A 6 -18.00 -2.56 -2.81
C ALA A 6 -18.69 -1.36 -2.13
N ASP A 7 -19.48 -0.56 -2.85
CA ASP A 7 -20.13 0.68 -2.36
C ASP A 7 -19.16 1.68 -1.70
N LEU A 8 -17.90 1.69 -2.16
CA LEU A 8 -16.85 2.56 -1.59
C LEU A 8 -16.73 3.91 -2.29
N LEU A 9 -17.38 4.10 -3.44
CA LEU A 9 -17.24 5.33 -4.23
C LEU A 9 -17.73 6.57 -3.47
N GLU A 10 -18.79 6.44 -2.68
CA GLU A 10 -19.37 7.55 -1.92
C GLU A 10 -18.61 7.85 -0.62
N MET A 11 -17.70 6.96 -0.21
CA MET A 11 -16.92 7.09 1.03
C MET A 11 -15.59 7.82 0.84
N VAL A 12 -15.23 8.17 -0.40
CA VAL A 12 -13.91 8.73 -0.74
C VAL A 12 -14.06 10.03 -1.54
N ASP A 13 -13.19 11.00 -1.25
CA ASP A 13 -13.18 12.29 -1.97
C ASP A 13 -12.59 12.18 -3.38
N GLY A 14 -11.87 11.09 -3.67
CA GLY A 14 -11.19 10.89 -4.95
C GLY A 14 -10.72 9.47 -5.17
N ILE A 15 -10.58 9.11 -6.44
CA ILE A 15 -10.12 7.79 -6.87
C ILE A 15 -8.94 7.97 -7.82
N TYR A 16 -7.86 7.29 -7.49
CA TYR A 16 -6.64 7.25 -8.27
C TYR A 16 -6.40 5.80 -8.71
N LYS A 17 -5.86 5.64 -9.92
CA LYS A 17 -5.43 4.34 -10.42
C LYS A 17 -3.92 4.32 -10.41
N THR A 18 -3.32 3.17 -10.07
CA THR A 18 -1.87 2.95 -10.22
C THR A 18 -1.44 2.90 -11.69
N SER A 19 -2.41 2.84 -12.61
CA SER A 19 -2.22 2.91 -14.08
C SER A 19 -1.39 1.77 -14.67
N THR A 20 -1.16 0.69 -13.90
CA THR A 20 -0.45 -0.52 -14.31
C THR A 20 -1.20 -1.78 -13.87
N PHE A 21 -0.88 -2.93 -14.48
CA PHE A 21 -1.38 -4.26 -14.08
C PHE A 21 -0.44 -4.95 -13.08
N TYR A 22 0.39 -4.18 -12.37
CA TYR A 22 1.36 -4.69 -11.40
C TYR A 22 0.65 -5.07 -10.09
N VAL A 23 1.14 -6.12 -9.42
CA VAL A 23 0.62 -6.52 -8.10
C VAL A 23 1.28 -5.63 -7.06
N GLY A 24 0.48 -4.75 -6.44
CA GLY A 24 1.00 -3.68 -5.57
C GLY A 24 1.14 -2.36 -6.32
N VAL A 25 1.91 -1.43 -5.77
CA VAL A 25 2.13 -0.11 -6.39
C VAL A 25 3.47 -0.09 -7.11
N GLU A 26 3.47 0.19 -8.42
CA GLU A 26 4.70 0.35 -9.18
C GLU A 26 5.17 1.80 -9.12
N ILE A 27 5.98 2.13 -8.10
CA ILE A 27 6.34 3.50 -7.72
C ILE A 27 6.87 4.33 -8.90
N GLU A 28 7.71 3.72 -9.74
CA GLU A 28 8.35 4.42 -10.86
C GLU A 28 7.36 4.79 -11.98
N LYS A 29 6.27 4.04 -12.13
CA LYS A 29 5.29 4.21 -13.21
C LYS A 29 4.00 4.90 -12.78
N MET A 30 3.91 5.34 -11.53
CA MET A 30 2.78 6.14 -11.07
C MET A 30 2.64 7.42 -11.89
N ASP A 31 1.41 7.78 -12.21
CA ASP A 31 1.16 9.09 -12.80
C ASP A 31 1.37 10.22 -11.79
N GLU A 32 1.52 11.44 -12.30
CA GLU A 32 1.81 12.61 -11.48
C GLU A 32 0.68 12.94 -10.50
N LYS A 33 -0.57 12.58 -10.80
CA LYS A 33 -1.70 12.82 -9.90
C LYS A 33 -1.63 11.93 -8.67
N LEU A 34 -1.34 10.64 -8.86
CA LEU A 34 -1.18 9.68 -7.77
C LEU A 34 0.08 9.99 -6.94
N LYS A 35 1.21 10.28 -7.59
CA LYS A 35 2.46 10.67 -6.89
C LYS A 35 2.22 11.85 -5.95
N LYS A 36 1.62 12.92 -6.46
CA LYS A 36 1.32 14.12 -5.68
C LYS A 36 0.37 13.82 -4.52
N ALA A 37 -0.68 13.04 -4.76
CA ALA A 37 -1.61 12.64 -3.70
C ALA A 37 -0.92 11.83 -2.59
N MET A 38 0.01 10.94 -2.93
CA MET A 38 0.78 10.17 -1.96
C MET A 38 1.81 11.03 -1.20
N GLU A 39 2.41 12.03 -1.83
CA GLU A 39 3.36 12.95 -1.19
C GLU A 39 2.69 13.93 -0.22
N GLU A 40 1.48 14.39 -0.54
CA GLU A 40 0.71 15.31 0.30
C GLU A 40 -0.07 14.59 1.42
N ALA A 41 -0.12 13.26 1.39
CA ALA A 41 -0.86 12.46 2.35
C ALA A 41 -0.24 12.54 3.76
N ALA A 42 -1.07 12.86 4.75
CA ALA A 42 -0.67 12.82 6.16
C ALA A 42 -0.43 11.38 6.67
N LEU A 43 -1.04 10.39 6.02
CA LEU A 43 -0.86 8.96 6.29
C LEU A 43 -1.26 8.15 5.05
N ILE A 44 -0.45 7.17 4.68
CA ILE A 44 -0.79 6.23 3.61
C ILE A 44 -1.07 4.86 4.22
N VAL A 45 -2.24 4.30 3.95
CA VAL A 45 -2.63 2.96 4.40
C VAL A 45 -2.43 1.95 3.26
N TYR A 46 -1.39 1.12 3.38
CA TYR A 46 -1.09 0.05 2.45
C TYR A 46 -1.78 -1.24 2.89
N LYS A 47 -2.60 -1.81 2.00
CA LYS A 47 -3.30 -3.07 2.24
C LYS A 47 -2.64 -4.22 1.49
N GLY A 48 -2.32 -5.29 2.22
CA GLY A 48 -1.76 -6.53 1.64
C GLY A 48 -0.24 -6.53 1.42
N MET A 49 0.32 -7.74 1.20
CA MET A 49 1.76 -7.97 1.15
C MET A 49 2.45 -7.30 -0.05
N ALA A 50 1.82 -7.31 -1.22
CA ALA A 50 2.44 -6.76 -2.42
C ALA A 50 2.67 -5.25 -2.32
N ASN A 51 1.77 -4.53 -1.66
CA ASN A 51 1.98 -3.11 -1.36
C ASN A 51 3.10 -2.90 -0.33
N TYR A 52 3.16 -3.76 0.69
CA TYR A 52 4.26 -3.73 1.66
C TYR A 52 5.61 -3.96 0.97
N GLU A 53 5.72 -4.98 0.13
CA GLU A 53 6.94 -5.29 -0.62
C GLU A 53 7.33 -4.13 -1.54
N ALA A 54 6.39 -3.63 -2.35
CA ALA A 54 6.65 -2.57 -3.31
C ALA A 54 7.20 -1.28 -2.69
N VAL A 55 6.73 -0.90 -1.50
CA VAL A 55 7.21 0.32 -0.81
C VAL A 55 8.31 0.04 0.20
N SER A 56 8.70 -1.21 0.39
CA SER A 56 9.88 -1.57 1.18
C SER A 56 11.18 -1.46 0.38
N GLU A 57 11.10 -1.15 -0.92
CA GLU A 57 12.25 -0.81 -1.75
C GLU A 57 12.65 0.68 -1.59
N PRO A 58 13.91 1.06 -1.92
CA PRO A 58 14.42 2.42 -1.74
C PRO A 58 13.54 3.54 -2.33
N GLU A 59 12.98 3.31 -3.52
CA GLU A 59 12.13 4.26 -4.24
C GLU A 59 10.83 4.55 -3.49
N GLY A 60 10.34 3.57 -2.73
CA GLY A 60 9.12 3.65 -1.92
C GLY A 60 9.30 4.33 -0.56
N TYR A 61 10.54 4.52 -0.10
CA TYR A 61 10.81 5.06 1.24
C TYR A 61 10.41 6.52 1.43
N ARG A 62 10.26 7.30 0.35
CA ARG A 62 9.83 8.71 0.39
C ARG A 62 8.37 8.89 0.79
N TYR A 63 7.52 7.88 0.58
CA TYR A 63 6.07 7.99 0.80
C TYR A 63 5.73 7.60 2.23
N ARG A 64 5.91 8.52 3.17
CA ARG A 64 5.69 8.35 4.62
C ARG A 64 4.87 9.52 5.18
N PRO A 65 4.12 9.34 6.29
CA PRO A 65 4.01 8.14 7.15
C PRO A 65 3.21 6.99 6.53
N ARG A 66 3.49 5.74 6.97
CA ARG A 66 2.90 4.51 6.40
C ARG A 66 2.26 3.61 7.44
N MET A 67 1.05 3.14 7.17
CA MET A 67 0.36 2.10 7.91
C MET A 67 0.19 0.87 7.02
N PHE A 68 0.68 -0.29 7.46
CA PHE A 68 0.49 -1.56 6.78
C PHE A 68 -0.61 -2.37 7.46
N ILE A 69 -1.63 -2.77 6.69
CA ILE A 69 -2.70 -3.67 7.12
C ILE A 69 -2.70 -4.90 6.23
N MET A 70 -2.29 -6.04 6.79
CA MET A 70 -2.09 -7.26 6.00
C MET A 70 -2.06 -8.53 6.85
N LYS A 71 -2.08 -9.68 6.19
CA LYS A 71 -1.70 -10.97 6.78
C LYS A 71 -0.33 -11.38 6.23
N ALA A 72 0.61 -11.77 7.09
CA ALA A 72 1.91 -12.28 6.67
C ALA A 72 1.77 -13.74 6.16
N LYS A 73 1.43 -13.91 4.88
CA LYS A 73 1.09 -15.24 4.32
C LYS A 73 2.32 -16.09 3.94
N CYS A 74 3.50 -15.50 3.85
CA CYS A 74 4.74 -16.19 3.51
C CYS A 74 5.84 -15.93 4.56
N GLU A 75 6.78 -16.87 4.65
CA GLU A 75 7.88 -16.80 5.62
C GLU A 75 8.81 -15.59 5.41
N PRO A 76 9.16 -15.19 4.17
CA PRO A 76 10.02 -14.02 3.95
C PRO A 76 9.42 -12.74 4.54
N VAL A 77 8.15 -12.49 4.28
CA VAL A 77 7.43 -11.31 4.78
C VAL A 77 7.21 -11.39 6.29
N ALA A 78 6.92 -12.57 6.84
CA ALA A 78 6.81 -12.75 8.29
C ALA A 78 8.15 -12.45 8.99
N SER A 79 9.25 -12.98 8.44
CA SER A 79 10.61 -12.77 8.95
C SER A 79 11.02 -11.30 8.88
N SER A 80 10.74 -10.61 7.76
CA SER A 80 11.09 -9.18 7.60
C SER A 80 10.37 -8.27 8.60
N LEU A 81 9.22 -8.71 9.12
CA LEU A 81 8.42 -8.00 10.10
C LEU A 81 8.66 -8.49 11.55
N GLY A 82 9.40 -9.57 11.76
CA GLY A 82 9.59 -10.19 13.08
C GLY A 82 8.32 -10.82 13.66
N VAL A 83 7.39 -11.25 12.80
CA VAL A 83 6.11 -11.88 13.17
C VAL A 83 6.06 -13.33 12.70
N LYS A 84 5.05 -14.09 13.11
CA LYS A 84 4.84 -15.46 12.62
C LYS A 84 4.04 -15.48 11.32
N LYS A 85 4.36 -16.43 10.44
CA LYS A 85 3.54 -16.71 9.26
C LYS A 85 2.08 -17.00 9.66
N GLY A 86 1.16 -16.30 9.02
CA GLY A 86 -0.28 -16.40 9.24
C GLY A 86 -0.85 -15.29 10.14
N GLU A 87 0.00 -14.53 10.84
CA GLU A 87 -0.43 -13.44 11.71
C GLU A 87 -0.99 -12.25 10.91
N ASN A 88 -2.01 -11.61 11.49
CA ASN A 88 -2.52 -10.33 11.00
C ASN A 88 -1.62 -9.22 11.57
N VAL A 89 -1.23 -8.29 10.72
CA VAL A 89 -0.30 -7.21 11.01
C VAL A 89 -0.98 -5.87 10.80
N ALA A 90 -0.83 -5.01 11.79
CA ALA A 90 -1.17 -3.59 11.76
C ALA A 90 0.10 -2.83 12.21
N LEU A 91 0.89 -2.34 11.25
CA LEU A 91 2.21 -1.75 11.52
C LEU A 91 2.24 -0.29 11.06
N LEU A 92 2.47 0.63 12.00
CA LEU A 92 2.74 2.03 11.72
C LEU A 92 4.26 2.27 11.62
N GLN A 93 4.70 2.87 10.52
CA GLN A 93 6.06 3.33 10.30
C GLN A 93 6.04 4.83 9.98
N LEU A 94 6.81 5.61 10.75
CA LEU A 94 6.95 7.04 10.56
C LEU A 94 8.03 7.38 9.52
#